data_AF-A0A6I9PQK1-F1
#
_entry.id   AF-A0A6I9PQK1-F1
#
_cell.length_a   1.000
_cell.length_b   1.000
_cell.length_c   1.000
_cell.angle_alpha   90.00
_cell.angle_beta   90.00
_cell.angle_gamma   90.00
#
_symmetry.space_group_name_H-M   'P 1'
#
loop_
_entity.id
_entity.type
_entity.pdbx_description
1 polymer ?
#
loop_
_entity_poly.entity_id
_entity_poly.type
_entity_poly.pdbx_seq_one_letter_code
_entity_poly.pdbx_strand_id
1 'polypeptide(L)'
;MGVEFTEGNYWSSTGRREDSNRIPSGTDGWMEYVPISEKKNISALSPQQFKEGGPLLFDKVQLVQDSAALNGTQRVLLDDVISEEECSDLRDLAHAVTKAGDGYRGRMSPHTPNEKFEGATVLKTLQYSYEGRVPMRSARMFYDISERARQIIESYFLLNSTLHFSYTHLVCRTAITGQQDHRNDLSHPIHADNCLLDPEANECWKEPPAYTYRDYSALLYLNGDFEGGEFIFTEMDAKTVTASVKPKCGRMVGFSSGGENPHGVKAVTSGQRCAVALWFTLDPLFRELERLQADEVIQALDTQSVWGPGLNINPKDEL
;
A
#
# COMPACT_ATOMS: atom_id res chain seq x y z
N MET A 1 -3.91 -1.15 -27.73
CA MET A 1 -5.35 -1.44 -27.93
C MET A 1 -6.02 -1.07 -26.62
N GLY A 2 -6.91 -0.08 -26.62
CA GLY A 2 -7.64 0.31 -25.41
C GLY A 2 -8.54 -0.82 -24.93
N VAL A 3 -8.57 -1.08 -23.62
CA VAL A 3 -9.48 -2.05 -23.02
C VAL A 3 -10.64 -1.27 -22.42
N GLU A 4 -11.86 -1.50 -22.90
CA GLU A 4 -13.05 -0.96 -22.26
C GLU A 4 -13.44 -1.87 -21.08
N PHE A 5 -13.31 -1.34 -19.86
CA PHE A 5 -13.84 -1.96 -18.65
C PHE A 5 -15.29 -1.52 -18.46
N THR A 6 -16.14 -2.41 -17.96
CA THR A 6 -17.50 -2.04 -17.59
C THR A 6 -17.46 -1.17 -16.32
N GLU A 7 -17.66 0.14 -16.47
CA GLU A 7 -17.95 1.03 -15.35
C GLU A 7 -19.32 0.68 -14.79
N GLY A 8 -19.37 -0.09 -13.71
CA GLY A 8 -20.57 -0.12 -12.89
C GLY A 8 -20.80 1.26 -12.27
N ASN A 9 -22.06 1.64 -12.03
CA ASN A 9 -22.42 2.87 -11.29
C ASN A 9 -21.97 2.85 -9.81
N TYR A 10 -21.07 1.94 -9.43
CA TYR A 10 -20.49 1.84 -8.10
C TYR A 10 -19.56 3.02 -7.77
N TRP A 11 -19.00 3.65 -8.81
CA TRP A 11 -17.95 4.67 -8.70
C TRP A 11 -18.47 6.09 -8.80
N SER A 12 -19.69 6.28 -9.32
CA SER A 12 -20.29 7.56 -9.63
C SER A 12 -21.40 7.92 -8.64
N SER A 13 -21.12 8.88 -7.76
CA SER A 13 -22.17 9.72 -7.16
C SER A 13 -22.48 10.83 -8.16
N THR A 14 -23.73 10.92 -8.60
CA THR A 14 -24.22 12.01 -9.44
C THR A 14 -24.16 13.33 -8.67
N GLY A 15 -23.22 14.24 -8.98
CA GLY A 15 -23.23 15.56 -8.34
C GLY A 15 -22.08 16.49 -8.72
N ARG A 16 -22.42 17.68 -9.22
CA ARG A 16 -21.51 18.82 -9.42
C ARG A 16 -20.74 19.19 -8.13
N ARG A 17 -19.45 19.52 -8.28
CA ARG A 17 -18.63 20.55 -7.59
C ARG A 17 -18.76 20.83 -6.08
N GLU A 18 -19.53 20.08 -5.32
CA GLU A 18 -19.56 20.11 -3.86
C GLU A 18 -19.80 18.68 -3.38
N ASP A 19 -18.74 17.92 -3.11
CA ASP A 19 -18.91 16.62 -2.45
C ASP A 19 -17.79 16.42 -1.43
N SER A 20 -18.08 16.83 -0.19
CA SER A 20 -17.34 16.47 1.04
C SER A 20 -17.38 14.97 1.36
N ASN A 21 -18.05 14.18 0.51
CA ASN A 21 -18.25 12.73 0.65
C ASN A 21 -17.52 11.90 -0.41
N ARG A 22 -16.67 12.49 -1.25
CA ARG A 22 -15.80 11.72 -2.16
C ARG A 22 -14.83 10.92 -1.30
N ILE A 23 -14.98 9.60 -1.30
CA ILE A 23 -14.00 8.68 -0.70
C ILE A 23 -12.75 8.81 -1.55
N PRO A 24 -11.63 9.31 -1.00
CA PRO A 24 -10.36 9.28 -1.72
C PRO A 24 -10.11 7.84 -2.17
N SER A 25 -9.63 7.63 -3.38
CA SER A 25 -9.27 6.29 -3.86
C SER A 25 -8.12 5.64 -3.08
N GLY A 26 -7.58 6.32 -2.06
CA GLY A 26 -6.68 5.74 -1.06
C GLY A 26 -7.45 5.34 0.21
N THR A 27 -6.97 4.31 0.89
CA THR A 27 -7.40 3.92 2.23
C THR A 27 -7.31 5.10 3.21
N ASP A 28 -8.36 5.30 4.01
CA ASP A 28 -8.44 6.41 4.96
C ASP A 28 -7.56 6.11 6.19
N GLY A 29 -6.35 6.65 6.22
CA GLY A 29 -5.61 6.85 7.47
C GLY A 29 -6.27 7.97 8.26
N TRP A 30 -6.63 7.73 9.51
CA TRP A 30 -7.27 8.72 10.38
C TRP A 30 -6.32 9.89 10.65
N MET A 31 -6.62 11.08 10.12
CA MET A 31 -6.04 12.33 10.57
C MET A 31 -7.15 13.38 10.61
N GLU A 32 -7.41 13.95 11.80
CA GLU A 32 -8.34 15.07 11.95
C GLU A 32 -7.83 16.28 11.17
N TYR A 33 -8.76 16.92 10.44
CA TYR A 33 -8.52 18.01 9.51
C TYR A 33 -7.94 19.25 10.23
N VAL A 34 -6.71 19.63 9.88
CA VAL A 34 -6.12 20.92 10.26
C VAL A 34 -6.06 21.81 9.01
N PRO A 35 -6.81 22.92 8.94
CA PRO A 35 -6.74 23.82 7.80
C PRO A 35 -5.43 24.61 7.85
N ILE A 36 -4.60 24.48 6.81
CA ILE A 36 -3.47 25.40 6.60
C ILE A 36 -3.81 26.34 5.44
N SER A 37 -3.77 27.64 5.75
CA SER A 37 -3.91 28.74 4.83
C SER A 37 -2.62 29.01 4.05
N GLU A 38 -2.83 29.58 2.87
CA GLU A 38 -1.90 30.27 1.97
C GLU A 38 -1.24 29.46 0.85
N LYS A 39 -1.72 29.81 -0.35
CA LYS A 39 -1.25 29.38 -1.66
C LYS A 39 0.19 29.85 -1.89
N LYS A 40 1.10 28.92 -2.15
CA LYS A 40 2.27 29.18 -3.00
C LYS A 40 2.02 28.53 -4.35
N ASN A 41 1.90 29.36 -5.38
CA ASN A 41 2.02 28.92 -6.77
C ASN A 41 3.43 28.35 -6.94
N ILE A 42 3.54 27.02 -6.92
CA ILE A 42 4.73 26.33 -7.38
C ILE A 42 4.63 26.33 -8.91
N SER A 43 5.19 27.37 -9.51
CA SER A 43 5.52 27.40 -10.93
C SER A 43 6.23 26.10 -11.31
N ALA A 44 5.77 25.46 -12.37
CA ALA A 44 6.31 24.24 -12.98
C ALA A 44 7.83 24.12 -12.76
N LEU A 45 8.20 23.28 -11.79
CA LEU A 45 9.58 22.81 -11.68
C LEU A 45 9.89 22.12 -13.00
N SER A 46 11.02 22.49 -13.61
CA SER A 46 11.60 21.75 -14.74
C SER A 46 11.53 20.24 -14.46
N PRO A 47 11.37 19.35 -15.45
CA PRO A 47 11.35 17.91 -15.20
C PRO A 47 12.64 17.57 -14.45
N GLN A 48 12.53 17.31 -13.15
CA GLN A 48 13.64 16.71 -12.43
C GLN A 48 13.90 15.42 -13.19
N GLN A 49 15.10 15.24 -13.72
CA GLN A 49 15.51 13.96 -14.25
C GLN A 49 15.52 13.00 -13.06
N PHE A 50 14.38 12.33 -12.87
CA PHE A 50 14.26 11.27 -11.89
C PHE A 50 15.30 10.22 -12.23
N LYS A 51 16.05 9.80 -11.22
CA LYS A 51 17.07 8.77 -11.33
C LYS A 51 16.48 7.48 -10.78
N GLU A 52 16.79 6.38 -11.42
CA GLU A 52 16.36 5.03 -11.04
C GLU A 52 17.46 4.02 -11.34
N GLY A 53 17.27 2.76 -10.95
CA GLY A 53 18.26 1.70 -11.15
C GLY A 53 19.37 1.70 -10.10
N GLY A 54 19.08 2.18 -8.89
CA GLY A 54 19.98 2.03 -7.75
C GLY A 54 20.15 0.57 -7.28
N PRO A 55 21.09 0.32 -6.36
CA PRO A 55 21.47 -1.04 -5.98
C PRO A 55 20.35 -1.79 -5.25
N LEU A 56 20.27 -3.10 -5.47
CA LEU A 56 19.41 -3.98 -4.68
C LEU A 56 20.13 -4.33 -3.36
N LEU A 57 19.56 -3.91 -2.24
CA LEU A 57 20.20 -4.00 -0.91
C LEU A 57 20.16 -5.41 -0.30
N PHE A 58 19.36 -6.30 -0.86
CA PHE A 58 19.07 -7.62 -0.30
C PHE A 58 19.40 -8.69 -1.33
N ASP A 59 20.33 -9.59 -1.00
CA ASP A 59 20.93 -10.56 -1.95
C ASP A 59 19.92 -11.41 -2.73
N LYS A 60 18.77 -11.71 -2.12
CA LYS A 60 17.73 -12.54 -2.75
C LYS A 60 16.83 -11.76 -3.70
N VAL A 61 16.69 -10.45 -3.54
CA VAL A 61 15.77 -9.62 -4.32
C VAL A 61 16.23 -9.56 -5.77
N GLN A 62 15.30 -9.80 -6.70
CA GLN A 62 15.58 -9.79 -8.13
C GLN A 62 14.81 -8.68 -8.84
N LEU A 63 15.52 -7.92 -9.69
CA LEU A 63 14.89 -7.02 -10.65
C LEU A 63 14.24 -7.82 -11.78
N VAL A 64 12.92 -7.74 -11.90
CA VAL A 64 12.15 -8.44 -12.94
C VAL A 64 11.92 -7.51 -14.13
N GLN A 65 11.45 -6.30 -13.86
CA GLN A 65 11.18 -5.27 -14.87
C GLN A 65 11.49 -3.90 -14.30
N ASP A 66 12.20 -3.08 -15.09
CA ASP A 66 12.42 -1.67 -14.84
C ASP A 66 11.31 -0.81 -15.48
N SER A 67 11.44 0.52 -15.42
CA SER A 67 10.48 1.45 -15.99
C SER A 67 10.30 1.28 -17.50
N ALA A 68 11.38 1.00 -18.23
CA ALA A 68 11.34 0.79 -19.68
C ALA A 68 10.53 -0.47 -20.01
N ALA A 69 10.76 -1.58 -19.30
CA ALA A 69 10.02 -2.82 -19.47
C ALA A 69 8.55 -2.71 -19.00
N LEU A 70 8.24 -1.78 -18.09
CA LEU A 70 6.89 -1.46 -17.62
C LEU A 70 6.21 -0.31 -18.39
N ASN A 71 6.78 0.11 -19.53
CA ASN A 71 6.25 1.18 -20.38
C ASN A 71 5.89 2.45 -19.59
N GLY A 72 6.80 2.95 -18.76
CA GLY A 72 6.59 4.16 -17.97
C GLY A 72 7.88 4.75 -17.42
N THR A 73 7.75 5.51 -16.33
CA THR A 73 8.88 6.13 -15.61
C THR A 73 8.69 5.93 -14.12
N GLN A 74 9.79 5.80 -13.36
CA GLN A 74 9.72 5.60 -11.92
C GLN A 74 8.82 4.41 -11.54
N ARG A 75 9.01 3.27 -12.22
CA ARG A 75 8.34 1.99 -11.94
C ARG A 75 9.40 0.91 -11.74
N VAL A 76 9.08 -0.06 -10.88
CA VAL A 76 9.88 -1.25 -10.71
C VAL A 76 9.03 -2.45 -10.36
N LEU A 77 9.38 -3.60 -10.92
CA LEU A 77 8.86 -4.90 -10.51
C LEU A 77 10.00 -5.76 -9.98
N LEU A 78 9.85 -6.21 -8.74
CA LEU A 78 10.84 -6.99 -8.01
C LEU A 78 10.21 -8.31 -7.59
N ASP A 79 11.00 -9.38 -7.61
CA ASP A 79 10.64 -10.67 -7.02
C ASP A 79 11.54 -10.97 -5.81
N ASP A 80 11.12 -11.93 -5.00
CA ASP A 80 11.86 -12.44 -3.84
C ASP A 80 12.17 -11.38 -2.77
N VAL A 81 11.29 -10.37 -2.63
CA VAL A 81 11.34 -9.36 -1.55
C VAL A 81 11.09 -9.99 -0.18
N ILE A 82 10.22 -10.98 -0.15
CA ILE A 82 9.99 -11.86 0.99
C ILE A 82 9.95 -13.31 0.51
N SER A 83 10.28 -14.23 1.41
CA SER A 83 10.24 -15.68 1.17
C SER A 83 8.82 -16.25 1.22
N GLU A 84 8.66 -17.47 0.70
CA GLU A 84 7.40 -18.23 0.80
C GLU A 84 6.95 -18.46 2.25
N GLU A 85 7.90 -18.66 3.18
CA GLU A 85 7.60 -18.76 4.62
C GLU A 85 7.05 -17.45 5.17
N GLU A 86 7.71 -16.32 4.88
CA GLU A 86 7.24 -14.99 5.28
C GLU A 86 5.87 -14.64 4.67
N CYS A 87 5.61 -15.05 3.43
CA CYS A 87 4.28 -14.93 2.82
C CYS A 87 3.22 -15.72 3.57
N SER A 88 3.50 -17.00 3.89
CA SER A 88 2.59 -17.86 4.65
C SER A 88 2.29 -17.24 6.02
N ASP A 89 3.32 -16.84 6.75
CA ASP A 89 3.19 -16.25 8.08
C ASP A 89 2.40 -14.93 8.06
N LEU A 90 2.59 -14.08 7.04
CA LEU A 90 1.81 -12.86 6.88
C LEU A 90 0.35 -13.12 6.49
N ARG A 91 0.07 -14.16 5.71
CA ARG A 91 -1.31 -14.57 5.41
C ARG A 91 -2.01 -15.10 6.65
N ASP A 92 -1.34 -15.94 7.44
CA ASP A 92 -1.87 -16.46 8.70
C ASP A 92 -2.12 -15.33 9.69
N LEU A 93 -1.19 -14.38 9.77
CA LEU A 93 -1.38 -13.14 10.52
C LEU A 93 -2.62 -12.39 10.02
N ALA A 94 -2.78 -12.20 8.70
CA ALA A 94 -3.93 -11.53 8.11
C ALA A 94 -5.25 -12.24 8.49
N HIS A 95 -5.32 -13.56 8.40
CA HIS A 95 -6.50 -14.34 8.79
C HIS A 95 -6.87 -14.16 10.27
N ALA A 96 -5.89 -13.98 11.15
CA ALA A 96 -6.12 -13.82 12.58
C ALA A 96 -6.48 -12.39 13.00
N VAL A 97 -5.97 -11.36 12.31
CA VAL A 97 -6.02 -9.97 12.78
C VAL A 97 -6.88 -9.04 11.91
N THR A 98 -7.15 -9.41 10.67
CA THR A 98 -7.85 -8.51 9.76
C THR A 98 -9.30 -8.31 10.16
N LYS A 99 -9.77 -7.08 9.97
CA LYS A 99 -11.16 -6.68 10.22
C LYS A 99 -11.83 -6.30 8.90
N ALA A 100 -13.07 -6.74 8.71
CA ALA A 100 -13.83 -6.38 7.53
C ALA A 100 -14.04 -4.85 7.44
N GLY A 101 -13.70 -4.29 6.27
CA GLY A 101 -13.76 -2.85 6.00
C GLY A 101 -12.70 -1.99 6.71
N ASP A 102 -11.66 -2.61 7.29
CA ASP A 102 -10.50 -1.88 7.83
C ASP A 102 -9.79 -1.08 6.72
N GLY A 103 -9.35 0.15 7.03
CA GLY A 103 -8.85 1.11 6.04
C GLY A 103 -9.95 1.72 5.13
N TYR A 104 -11.22 1.34 5.28
CA TYR A 104 -12.33 1.76 4.41
C TYR A 104 -13.58 2.20 5.18
N ARG A 105 -13.41 2.84 6.35
CA ARG A 105 -14.52 3.32 7.22
C ARG A 105 -15.55 2.23 7.55
N GLY A 106 -15.12 0.97 7.64
CA GLY A 106 -15.99 -0.18 7.90
C GLY A 106 -16.79 -0.67 6.69
N ARG A 107 -16.59 -0.11 5.49
CA ARG A 107 -17.22 -0.61 4.26
C ARG A 107 -16.50 -1.86 3.80
N MET A 108 -17.17 -3.01 3.90
CA MET A 108 -16.60 -4.30 3.49
C MET A 108 -16.41 -4.42 1.97
N SER A 109 -17.20 -3.68 1.19
CA SER A 109 -17.21 -3.71 -0.27
C SER A 109 -17.09 -2.27 -0.79
N PRO A 110 -15.94 -1.59 -0.56
CA PRO A 110 -15.80 -0.14 -0.78
C PRO A 110 -15.79 0.25 -2.26
N HIS A 111 -15.62 -0.73 -3.14
CA HIS A 111 -15.29 -0.54 -4.53
C HIS A 111 -16.30 -1.23 -5.45
N THR A 112 -16.51 -2.53 -5.26
CA THR A 112 -17.55 -3.29 -5.95
C THR A 112 -18.30 -4.14 -4.92
N PRO A 113 -19.60 -4.43 -5.13
CA PRO A 113 -20.34 -5.33 -4.26
C PRO A 113 -19.87 -6.79 -4.34
N ASN A 114 -19.05 -7.11 -5.35
CA ASN A 114 -18.64 -8.48 -5.70
C ASN A 114 -17.42 -8.95 -4.90
N GLU A 115 -16.80 -8.08 -4.10
CA GLU A 115 -15.58 -8.36 -3.36
C GLU A 115 -15.68 -7.87 -1.91
N LYS A 116 -15.06 -8.63 -1.00
CA LYS A 116 -14.96 -8.29 0.42
C LYS A 116 -13.52 -7.93 0.79
N PHE A 117 -13.35 -6.82 1.48
CA PHE A 117 -12.08 -6.24 1.90
C PHE A 117 -11.92 -6.38 3.41
N GLU A 118 -10.76 -6.87 3.82
CA GLU A 118 -10.37 -7.01 5.21
C GLU A 118 -8.92 -6.56 5.35
N GLY A 119 -8.59 -5.92 6.46
CA GLY A 119 -7.23 -5.42 6.63
C GLY A 119 -6.85 -5.16 8.08
N ALA A 120 -5.58 -4.81 8.27
CA ALA A 120 -5.01 -4.41 9.54
C ALA A 120 -3.76 -3.54 9.33
N THR A 121 -3.52 -2.64 10.29
CA THR A 121 -2.31 -1.82 10.36
C THR A 121 -1.23 -2.51 11.18
N VAL A 122 0.03 -2.05 11.04
CA VAL A 122 1.17 -2.60 11.78
C VAL A 122 0.95 -2.50 13.29
N LEU A 123 0.55 -1.33 13.78
CA LEU A 123 0.25 -1.12 15.19
C LEU A 123 -0.83 -2.09 15.69
N LYS A 124 -1.87 -2.32 14.88
CA LYS A 124 -2.96 -3.22 15.26
C LYS A 124 -2.47 -4.65 15.47
N THR A 125 -1.58 -5.13 14.61
CA THR A 125 -0.99 -6.47 14.76
C THR A 125 -0.12 -6.58 16.01
N LEU A 126 0.64 -5.54 16.35
CA LEU A 126 1.45 -5.50 17.57
C LEU A 126 0.57 -5.49 18.83
N GLN A 127 -0.50 -4.71 18.85
CA GLN A 127 -1.48 -4.71 19.94
C GLN A 127 -2.11 -6.09 20.14
N TYR A 128 -2.58 -6.72 19.07
CA TYR A 128 -3.16 -8.07 19.13
C TYR A 128 -2.15 -9.11 19.59
N SER A 129 -0.86 -8.88 19.35
CA SER A 129 0.16 -9.75 19.85
C SER A 129 0.40 -9.62 21.36
N TYR A 130 0.38 -8.40 21.91
CA TYR A 130 0.37 -8.20 23.37
C TYR A 130 -0.86 -8.81 24.05
N GLU A 131 -2.01 -8.80 23.36
CA GLU A 131 -3.22 -9.47 23.82
C GLU A 131 -3.16 -11.00 23.71
N GLY A 132 -2.07 -11.57 23.17
CA GLY A 132 -1.88 -13.01 22.99
C GLY A 132 -2.71 -13.64 21.87
N ARG A 133 -3.29 -12.82 20.97
CA ARG A 133 -4.10 -13.31 19.84
C ARG A 133 -3.26 -13.82 18.69
N VAL A 134 -2.05 -13.25 18.53
CA VAL A 134 -1.09 -13.64 17.49
C VAL A 134 0.34 -13.64 18.03
N PRO A 135 1.28 -14.42 17.46
CA PRO A 135 2.67 -14.43 17.93
C PRO A 135 3.39 -13.09 17.72
N MET A 136 4.18 -12.64 18.70
CA MET A 136 4.96 -11.38 18.61
C MET A 136 5.94 -11.41 17.43
N ARG A 137 6.48 -12.60 17.12
CA ARG A 137 7.35 -12.80 15.96
C ARG A 137 6.63 -12.45 14.65
N SER A 138 5.38 -12.86 14.47
CA SER A 138 4.61 -12.60 13.25
C SER A 138 4.27 -11.11 13.12
N ALA A 139 3.84 -10.46 14.22
CA ALA A 139 3.56 -9.02 14.22
C ALA A 139 4.82 -8.18 13.95
N ARG A 140 5.95 -8.53 14.56
CA ARG A 140 7.24 -7.90 14.30
C ARG A 140 7.71 -8.11 12.86
N MET A 141 7.52 -9.32 12.31
CA MET A 141 7.86 -9.61 10.93
C MET A 141 7.08 -8.71 9.94
N PHE A 142 5.81 -8.40 10.21
CA PHE A 142 5.07 -7.44 9.39
C PHE A 142 5.69 -6.04 9.41
N TYR A 143 6.10 -5.56 10.59
CA TYR A 143 6.86 -4.32 10.74
C TYR A 143 8.16 -4.37 9.92
N ASP A 144 8.99 -5.40 10.10
CA ASP A 144 10.30 -5.52 9.46
C ASP A 144 10.20 -5.62 7.93
N ILE A 145 9.19 -6.34 7.42
CA ILE A 145 8.91 -6.46 5.98
C ILE A 145 8.52 -5.11 5.36
N SER A 146 7.74 -4.29 6.07
CA SER A 146 7.38 -2.95 5.61
C SER A 146 8.60 -2.02 5.53
N GLU A 147 9.53 -2.13 6.49
CA GLU A 147 10.82 -1.42 6.46
C GLU A 147 11.73 -1.89 5.33
N ARG A 148 11.79 -3.20 5.08
CA ARG A 148 12.51 -3.79 3.95
C ARG A 148 12.02 -3.20 2.62
N ALA A 149 10.70 -3.13 2.43
CA ALA A 149 10.11 -2.53 1.24
C ALA A 149 10.50 -1.05 1.09
N ARG A 150 10.44 -0.26 2.18
CA ARG A 150 10.86 1.16 2.17
C ARG A 150 12.32 1.33 1.70
N GLN A 151 13.23 0.56 2.29
CA GLN A 151 14.67 0.63 1.95
C GLN A 151 14.94 0.25 0.49
N ILE A 152 14.20 -0.73 -0.05
CA ILE A 152 14.28 -1.10 -1.46
C ILE A 152 13.86 0.06 -2.36
N ILE A 153 12.73 0.71 -2.06
CA ILE A 153 12.21 1.84 -2.85
C ILE A 153 13.18 3.03 -2.81
N GLU A 154 13.69 3.37 -1.63
CA GLU A 154 14.71 4.42 -1.46
C GLU A 154 15.96 4.16 -2.29
N SER A 155 16.48 2.94 -2.21
CA SER A 155 17.69 2.55 -2.93
C SER A 155 17.48 2.55 -4.44
N TYR A 156 16.42 1.88 -4.91
CA TYR A 156 16.17 1.71 -6.34
C TYR A 156 15.91 3.03 -7.05
N PHE A 157 15.12 3.93 -6.45
CA PHE A 157 14.86 5.27 -7.01
C PHE A 157 15.90 6.32 -6.59
N LEU A 158 17.03 5.89 -6.01
CA LEU A 158 18.18 6.75 -5.69
C LEU A 158 17.79 7.99 -4.89
N LEU A 159 16.92 7.81 -3.89
CA LEU A 159 16.39 8.90 -3.11
C LEU A 159 17.47 9.44 -2.15
N ASN A 160 17.63 10.76 -2.13
CA ASN A 160 18.57 11.44 -1.24
C ASN A 160 17.98 11.70 0.16
N SER A 161 16.78 11.19 0.44
CA SER A 161 16.03 11.46 1.66
C SER A 161 15.28 10.20 2.06
N THR A 162 15.12 10.04 3.37
CA THR A 162 14.34 8.95 3.94
C THR A 162 12.87 9.16 3.60
N LEU A 163 12.26 8.15 3.00
CA LEU A 163 10.83 8.03 2.89
C LEU A 163 10.24 7.80 4.28
N HIS A 164 9.11 8.41 4.55
CA HIS A 164 8.32 8.10 5.71
C HIS A 164 7.02 7.43 5.30
N PHE A 165 6.52 6.50 6.10
CA PHE A 165 5.21 5.90 5.83
C PHE A 165 4.12 6.96 5.99
N SER A 166 3.34 7.15 4.94
CA SER A 166 2.06 7.85 4.98
C SER A 166 0.95 6.91 5.42
N TYR A 167 1.02 5.63 5.05
CA TYR A 167 0.07 4.60 5.47
C TYR A 167 0.62 3.20 5.16
N THR A 168 0.39 2.22 6.06
CA THR A 168 0.76 0.82 5.85
C THR A 168 -0.41 -0.10 6.12
N HIS A 169 -0.78 -0.91 5.12
CA HIS A 169 -1.97 -1.74 5.21
C HIS A 169 -1.73 -3.17 4.74
N LEU A 170 -1.86 -4.13 5.66
CA LEU A 170 -2.03 -5.53 5.31
C LEU A 170 -3.47 -5.72 4.88
N VAL A 171 -3.71 -5.98 3.60
CA VAL A 171 -5.05 -6.01 3.01
C VAL A 171 -5.28 -7.30 2.24
N CYS A 172 -6.41 -7.93 2.50
CA CYS A 172 -6.91 -9.08 1.76
C CYS A 172 -8.25 -8.76 1.12
N ARG A 173 -8.40 -9.17 -0.14
CA ARG A 173 -9.61 -8.98 -0.96
C ARG A 173 -10.10 -10.34 -1.42
N THR A 174 -11.36 -10.65 -1.13
CA THR A 174 -11.94 -11.97 -1.40
C THR A 174 -13.07 -11.85 -2.40
N ALA A 175 -13.06 -12.68 -3.45
CA ALA A 175 -14.18 -12.78 -4.38
C ALA A 175 -15.41 -13.36 -3.67
N ILE A 176 -16.55 -12.68 -3.76
CA ILE A 176 -17.80 -13.18 -3.17
C ILE A 176 -18.41 -14.23 -4.10
N THR A 177 -18.64 -15.43 -3.58
CA THR A 177 -19.21 -16.56 -4.32
C THR A 177 -20.58 -16.21 -4.93
N GLY A 178 -20.78 -16.57 -6.20
CA GLY A 178 -22.03 -16.32 -6.92
C GLY A 178 -22.18 -14.90 -7.50
N GLN A 179 -21.15 -14.06 -7.41
CA GLN A 179 -21.16 -12.68 -7.95
C GLN A 179 -20.07 -12.44 -9.01
N GLN A 180 -19.52 -13.50 -9.62
CA GLN A 180 -18.32 -13.41 -10.46
C GLN A 180 -18.57 -13.68 -11.96
N ASP A 181 -19.79 -14.07 -12.32
CA ASP A 181 -20.12 -14.44 -13.69
C ASP A 181 -19.95 -13.25 -14.64
N HIS A 182 -19.16 -13.43 -15.69
CA HIS A 182 -18.92 -12.47 -16.78
C HIS A 182 -18.39 -11.09 -16.33
N ARG A 183 -17.67 -11.01 -15.21
CA ARG A 183 -17.08 -9.75 -14.75
C ARG A 183 -15.96 -9.26 -15.67
N ASN A 184 -16.06 -7.99 -16.08
CA ASN A 184 -15.03 -7.24 -16.79
C ASN A 184 -14.86 -5.82 -16.19
N ASP A 185 -15.29 -5.66 -14.93
CA ASP A 185 -15.07 -4.46 -14.13
C ASP A 185 -13.69 -4.48 -13.45
N LEU A 186 -13.35 -3.36 -12.82
CA LEU A 186 -12.13 -3.23 -12.02
C LEU A 186 -12.45 -3.49 -10.54
N SER A 187 -11.63 -4.30 -9.86
CA SER A 187 -11.63 -4.42 -8.39
C SER A 187 -11.27 -3.09 -7.72
N HIS A 188 -10.38 -2.32 -8.36
CA HIS A 188 -10.01 -0.98 -7.96
C HIS A 188 -9.93 -0.09 -9.20
N PRO A 189 -10.62 1.05 -9.20
CA PRO A 189 -10.70 1.92 -10.37
C PRO A 189 -9.32 2.48 -10.69
N ILE A 190 -9.14 2.91 -11.94
CA ILE A 190 -7.93 3.60 -12.33
C ILE A 190 -7.84 4.93 -11.56
N HIS A 191 -6.70 5.17 -10.93
CA HIS A 191 -6.44 6.36 -10.13
C HIS A 191 -4.94 6.66 -10.08
N ALA A 192 -4.59 7.83 -9.56
CA ALA A 192 -3.26 8.15 -9.09
C ALA A 192 -3.32 8.37 -7.57
N ASP A 193 -2.24 8.06 -6.85
CA ASP A 193 -2.25 8.03 -5.39
C ASP A 193 -2.20 9.43 -4.75
N ASN A 194 -1.63 10.42 -5.45
CA ASN A 194 -1.41 11.77 -4.91
C ASN A 194 -2.16 12.89 -5.63
N CYS A 195 -3.08 12.58 -6.54
CA CYS A 195 -3.85 13.59 -7.25
C CYS A 195 -5.22 13.11 -7.68
N LEU A 196 -6.09 14.06 -8.03
CA LEU A 196 -7.34 13.78 -8.70
C LEU A 196 -7.07 13.62 -10.19
N LEU A 197 -7.05 12.38 -10.67
CA LEU A 197 -6.91 12.06 -12.08
C LEU A 197 -8.17 12.51 -12.85
N ASP A 198 -7.98 13.31 -13.89
CA ASP A 198 -9.00 13.72 -14.86
C ASP A 198 -8.59 13.19 -16.25
N PRO A 199 -9.13 12.02 -16.66
CA PRO A 199 -8.79 11.41 -17.93
C PRO A 199 -9.26 12.19 -19.15
N GLU A 200 -10.32 13.00 -19.03
CA GLU A 200 -10.85 13.80 -20.14
C GLU A 200 -9.98 15.02 -20.42
N ALA A 201 -9.52 15.69 -19.34
CA ALA A 201 -8.59 16.79 -19.44
C ALA A 201 -7.14 16.34 -19.64
N ASN A 202 -6.83 15.06 -19.42
CA ASN A 202 -5.48 14.51 -19.34
C ASN A 202 -4.64 15.26 -18.28
N GLU A 203 -5.26 15.51 -17.12
CA GLU A 203 -4.71 16.30 -16.01
C GLU A 203 -4.73 15.50 -14.70
N CYS A 204 -3.87 15.91 -13.76
CA CYS A 204 -3.71 15.29 -12.46
C CYS A 204 -3.60 16.37 -11.39
N TRP A 205 -4.75 16.70 -10.77
CA TRP A 205 -4.87 17.85 -9.88
C TRP A 205 -4.42 17.50 -8.46
N LYS A 206 -3.31 18.07 -8.00
CA LYS A 206 -2.81 17.91 -6.63
C LYS A 206 -3.56 18.83 -5.66
N GLU A 207 -4.79 18.45 -5.33
CA GLU A 207 -5.63 19.16 -4.36
C GLU A 207 -6.50 18.20 -3.55
N PRO A 208 -7.03 18.64 -2.38
CA PRO A 208 -7.99 17.85 -1.63
C PRO A 208 -9.19 17.44 -2.50
N PRO A 209 -9.72 16.20 -2.35
CA PRO A 209 -9.43 15.24 -1.29
C PRO A 209 -8.26 14.27 -1.58
N ALA A 210 -7.42 14.52 -2.59
CA ALA A 210 -6.27 13.65 -2.86
C ALA A 210 -5.20 13.76 -1.75
N TYR A 211 -4.47 12.67 -1.52
CA TYR A 211 -3.32 12.64 -0.61
C TYR A 211 -2.08 13.22 -1.30
N THR A 212 -2.07 14.54 -1.51
CA THR A 212 -1.08 15.26 -2.35
C THR A 212 0.37 15.13 -1.90
N TYR A 213 0.57 14.66 -0.66
CA TYR A 213 1.87 14.46 -0.01
C TYR A 213 2.44 13.06 -0.24
N ARG A 214 1.73 12.13 -0.88
CA ARG A 214 2.29 10.82 -1.24
C ARG A 214 3.24 10.97 -2.42
N ASP A 215 4.46 10.46 -2.28
CA ASP A 215 5.52 10.58 -3.28
C ASP A 215 5.81 9.24 -3.97
N TYR A 216 5.80 8.14 -3.19
CA TYR A 216 6.01 6.79 -3.69
C TYR A 216 5.03 5.81 -3.07
N SER A 217 4.75 4.74 -3.82
CA SER A 217 3.87 3.65 -3.42
C SER A 217 4.55 2.31 -3.70
N ALA A 218 4.23 1.32 -2.89
CA ALA A 218 4.60 -0.07 -3.14
C ALA A 218 3.48 -1.03 -2.76
N LEU A 219 3.30 -2.08 -3.56
CA LEU A 219 2.43 -3.20 -3.24
C LEU A 219 3.26 -4.48 -3.25
N LEU A 220 3.42 -5.09 -2.08
CA LEU A 220 4.07 -6.39 -1.90
C LEU A 220 3.01 -7.50 -1.81
N TYR A 221 3.03 -8.43 -2.76
CA TYR A 221 2.07 -9.51 -2.87
C TYR A 221 2.45 -10.70 -2.00
N LEU A 222 1.46 -11.26 -1.30
CA LEU A 222 1.66 -12.38 -0.39
C LEU A 222 1.30 -13.72 -1.02
N ASN A 223 0.57 -13.71 -2.14
CA ASN A 223 0.07 -14.92 -2.75
C ASN A 223 -0.30 -14.73 -4.23
N GLY A 224 -0.58 -15.85 -4.91
CA GLY A 224 -0.96 -15.89 -6.33
C GLY A 224 -1.92 -17.04 -6.67
N ASP A 225 -2.44 -17.73 -5.66
CA ASP A 225 -3.43 -18.80 -5.69
C ASP A 225 -4.86 -18.23 -5.78
N PHE A 226 -5.10 -17.36 -6.77
CA PHE A 226 -6.40 -16.75 -7.05
C PHE A 226 -6.53 -16.42 -8.56
N GLU A 227 -7.74 -16.12 -9.02
CA GLU A 227 -8.02 -15.78 -10.42
C GLU A 227 -8.35 -14.30 -10.61
N GLY A 228 -7.88 -13.71 -11.70
CA GLY A 228 -7.97 -12.28 -11.99
C GLY A 228 -7.03 -11.45 -11.09
N GLY A 229 -7.47 -10.25 -10.69
CA GLY A 229 -6.77 -9.43 -9.70
C GLY A 229 -5.42 -8.86 -10.13
N GLU A 230 -5.12 -8.85 -11.44
CA GLU A 230 -3.90 -8.25 -11.97
C GLU A 230 -3.86 -6.75 -11.66
N PHE A 231 -2.68 -6.28 -11.25
CA PHE A 231 -2.41 -4.85 -11.14
C PHE A 231 -2.05 -4.32 -12.53
N ILE A 232 -2.64 -3.20 -12.93
CA ILE A 232 -2.42 -2.61 -14.25
C ILE A 232 -1.98 -1.16 -14.10
N PHE A 233 -0.97 -0.77 -14.89
CA PHE A 233 -0.68 0.63 -15.16
C PHE A 233 -1.42 1.06 -16.43
N THR A 234 -1.83 2.32 -16.49
CA THR A 234 -2.44 2.93 -17.67
C THR A 234 -1.73 4.23 -18.04
N GLU A 235 -2.04 4.74 -19.23
CA GLU A 235 -1.84 6.15 -19.54
C GLU A 235 -2.80 7.03 -18.69
N MET A 236 -2.60 8.35 -18.74
CA MET A 236 -3.49 9.33 -18.09
C MET A 236 -4.93 9.29 -18.62
N ASP A 237 -5.16 8.71 -19.80
CA ASP A 237 -6.50 8.48 -20.36
C ASP A 237 -7.33 7.43 -19.61
N ALA A 238 -6.76 6.76 -18.60
CA ALA A 238 -7.35 5.72 -17.79
C ALA A 238 -7.93 4.51 -18.57
N LYS A 239 -7.54 4.34 -19.83
CA LYS A 239 -8.08 3.32 -20.75
C LYS A 239 -6.98 2.49 -21.40
N THR A 240 -5.86 3.12 -21.73
CA THR A 240 -4.74 2.48 -22.40
C THR A 240 -3.86 1.80 -21.37
N VAL A 241 -4.02 0.48 -21.21
CA VAL A 241 -3.15 -0.33 -20.34
C VAL A 241 -1.74 -0.38 -20.91
N THR A 242 -0.76 0.05 -20.11
CA THR A 242 0.67 0.11 -20.50
C THR A 242 1.45 -1.08 -19.95
N ALA A 243 1.08 -1.59 -18.78
CA ALA A 243 1.67 -2.78 -18.19
C ALA A 243 0.66 -3.53 -17.31
N SER A 244 0.86 -4.84 -17.17
CA SER A 244 0.02 -5.72 -16.35
C SER A 244 0.92 -6.64 -15.51
N VAL A 245 0.74 -6.61 -14.20
CA VAL A 245 1.52 -7.37 -13.23
C VAL A 245 0.62 -8.44 -12.61
N LYS A 246 0.99 -9.70 -12.82
CA LYS A 246 0.35 -10.84 -12.12
C LYS A 246 0.95 -10.98 -10.71
N PRO A 247 0.14 -10.90 -9.64
CA PRO A 247 0.60 -11.12 -8.28
C PRO A 247 1.09 -12.55 -8.03
N LYS A 248 2.10 -12.67 -7.17
CA LYS A 248 2.59 -13.93 -6.59
C LYS A 248 3.31 -13.62 -5.28
N CYS A 249 3.54 -14.61 -4.42
CA CYS A 249 4.31 -14.41 -3.21
C CYS A 249 5.67 -13.74 -3.51
N GLY A 250 6.05 -12.77 -2.66
CA GLY A 250 7.37 -12.12 -2.71
C GLY A 250 7.52 -11.09 -3.82
N ARG A 251 6.54 -10.95 -4.72
CA ARG A 251 6.56 -9.95 -5.79
C ARG A 251 6.14 -8.59 -5.27
N MET A 252 6.94 -7.56 -5.54
CA MET A 252 6.63 -6.18 -5.21
C MET A 252 6.61 -5.31 -6.47
N VAL A 253 5.55 -4.53 -6.63
CA VAL A 253 5.54 -3.39 -7.56
C VAL A 253 5.81 -2.11 -6.77
N GLY A 254 6.74 -1.29 -7.23
CA GLY A 254 7.07 0.02 -6.64
C GLY A 254 7.00 1.12 -7.70
N PHE A 255 6.46 2.28 -7.35
CA PHE A 255 6.28 3.37 -8.30
C PHE A 255 6.13 4.74 -7.62
N SER A 256 6.39 5.83 -8.34
CA SER A 256 6.05 7.18 -7.85
C SER A 256 4.54 7.43 -7.94
N SER A 257 3.97 8.14 -6.96
CA SER A 257 2.51 8.19 -6.71
C SER A 257 1.70 9.13 -7.61
N GLY A 258 2.34 9.80 -8.57
CA GLY A 258 1.75 10.87 -9.37
C GLY A 258 1.00 10.44 -10.63
N GLY A 259 0.63 11.45 -11.42
CA GLY A 259 -0.09 11.29 -12.69
C GLY A 259 0.72 10.59 -13.80
N GLU A 260 2.02 10.37 -13.57
CA GLU A 260 2.89 9.54 -14.42
C GLU A 260 2.63 8.03 -14.25
N ASN A 261 1.98 7.62 -13.15
CA ASN A 261 1.67 6.22 -12.85
C ASN A 261 0.19 5.97 -12.50
N PRO A 262 -0.79 6.34 -13.36
CA PRO A 262 -2.16 5.91 -13.18
C PRO A 262 -2.25 4.38 -13.19
N HIS A 263 -3.03 3.82 -12.28
CA HIS A 263 -3.10 2.38 -12.09
C HIS A 263 -4.41 1.93 -11.47
N GLY A 264 -4.70 0.63 -11.59
CA GLY A 264 -5.85 -0.01 -10.96
C GLY A 264 -5.67 -1.52 -10.87
N VAL A 265 -6.74 -2.21 -10.48
CA VAL A 265 -6.72 -3.66 -10.25
C VAL A 265 -7.91 -4.29 -10.97
N LYS A 266 -7.65 -5.31 -11.80
CA LYS A 266 -8.72 -6.09 -12.45
C LYS A 266 -9.56 -6.84 -11.40
N ALA A 267 -10.79 -7.18 -11.74
CA ALA A 267 -11.67 -8.00 -10.90
C ALA A 267 -10.95 -9.25 -10.37
N VAL A 268 -11.07 -9.52 -9.06
CA VAL A 268 -10.75 -10.83 -8.48
C VAL A 268 -11.97 -11.71 -8.66
N THR A 269 -11.85 -12.81 -9.39
CA THR A 269 -12.99 -13.66 -9.79
C THR A 269 -13.06 -14.98 -9.03
N SER A 270 -11.98 -15.38 -8.37
CA SER A 270 -11.94 -16.55 -7.48
C SER A 270 -10.82 -16.42 -6.47
N GLY A 271 -11.01 -16.96 -5.27
CA GLY A 271 -10.01 -16.96 -4.21
C GLY A 271 -9.87 -15.63 -3.46
N GLN A 272 -8.73 -15.45 -2.83
CA GLN A 272 -8.40 -14.27 -2.02
C GLN A 272 -7.04 -13.73 -2.43
N ARG A 273 -6.96 -12.42 -2.66
CA ARG A 273 -5.75 -11.68 -3.00
C ARG A 273 -5.29 -10.90 -1.77
N CYS A 274 -4.11 -11.22 -1.23
CA CYS A 274 -3.53 -10.53 -0.09
C CYS A 274 -2.24 -9.79 -0.48
N ALA A 275 -2.07 -8.58 0.06
CA ALA A 275 -0.91 -7.74 -0.17
C ALA A 275 -0.62 -6.85 1.04
N VAL A 276 0.63 -6.39 1.14
CA VAL A 276 0.99 -5.25 1.97
C VAL A 276 1.06 -4.03 1.06
N ALA A 277 0.11 -3.12 1.22
CA ALA A 277 0.07 -1.84 0.51
C ALA A 277 0.76 -0.76 1.34
N LEU A 278 1.69 -0.04 0.72
CA LEU A 278 2.59 0.90 1.35
C LEU A 278 2.52 2.22 0.58
N TRP A 279 2.29 3.30 1.29
CA TRP A 279 2.40 4.65 0.76
C TRP A 279 3.42 5.43 1.54
N PHE A 280 4.25 6.17 0.81
CA PHE A 280 5.38 6.90 1.35
C PHE A 280 5.29 8.39 1.03
N THR A 281 5.88 9.20 1.89
CA THR A 281 6.05 10.64 1.72
C THR A 281 7.49 11.05 2.02
N LEU A 282 8.00 12.04 1.30
CA LEU A 282 9.27 12.72 1.58
C LEU A 282 9.10 13.81 2.66
N ASP A 283 7.86 14.17 3.00
CA ASP A 283 7.58 15.19 4.01
C ASP A 283 7.30 14.54 5.38
N PRO A 284 8.18 14.73 6.38
CA PRO A 284 8.00 14.16 7.72
C PRO A 284 6.76 14.66 8.46
N LEU A 285 6.10 15.73 8.00
CA LEU A 285 4.85 16.22 8.59
C LEU A 285 3.66 15.31 8.30
N PHE A 286 3.73 14.50 7.23
CA PHE A 286 2.64 13.60 6.80
C PHE A 286 2.89 12.14 7.16
N ARG A 287 3.65 11.92 8.25
CA ARG A 287 3.91 10.59 8.81
C ARG A 287 2.64 9.98 9.38
N GLU A 288 2.44 8.69 9.10
CA GLU A 288 1.41 7.86 9.71
C GLU A 288 1.60 7.83 11.23
N LEU A 289 0.62 8.35 11.98
CA LEU A 289 0.69 8.38 13.44
C LEU A 289 0.77 6.97 14.04
N GLU A 290 0.01 6.02 13.50
CA GLU A 290 0.05 4.62 13.95
C GLU A 290 1.43 3.98 13.71
N ARG A 291 2.16 4.41 12.67
CA ARG A 291 3.54 3.97 12.46
C ARG A 291 4.44 4.46 13.57
N LEU A 292 4.36 5.74 13.94
CA LEU A 292 5.18 6.28 15.04
C LEU A 292 4.94 5.53 16.36
N GLN A 293 3.69 5.17 16.64
CA GLN A 293 3.34 4.35 17.80
C GLN A 293 3.88 2.92 17.69
N ALA A 294 3.87 2.33 16.50
CA ALA A 294 4.47 1.03 16.26
C ALA A 294 6.01 1.08 16.45
N ASP A 295 6.67 2.16 16.02
CA ASP A 295 8.10 2.37 16.22
C ASP A 295 8.46 2.39 17.72
N GLU A 296 7.67 3.10 18.54
CA GLU A 296 7.82 3.12 20.00
C GLU A 296 7.68 1.72 20.62
N VAL A 297 6.71 0.94 20.15
CA VAL A 297 6.51 -0.45 20.59
C VAL A 297 7.72 -1.31 20.25
N ILE A 298 8.22 -1.24 19.01
CA ILE A 298 9.39 -2.00 18.57
C ILE A 298 10.64 -1.60 19.38
N GLN A 299 10.84 -0.30 19.61
CA GLN A 299 11.94 0.20 20.43
C GLN A 299 11.87 -0.32 21.88
N ALA A 300 10.67 -0.35 22.46
CA ALA A 300 10.45 -0.92 23.79
C ALA A 300 10.75 -2.43 23.83
N LEU A 301 10.37 -3.18 22.81
CA LEU A 301 10.67 -4.62 22.70
C LEU A 301 12.17 -4.87 22.56
N ASP A 302 12.86 -4.06 21.76
CA ASP A 302 14.31 -4.17 21.58
C ASP A 302 15.05 -3.87 22.87
N THR A 303 14.67 -2.79 23.57
CA THR A 303 15.26 -2.48 24.87
C THR A 303 14.95 -3.54 25.92
N GLN A 304 13.74 -4.11 25.98
CA GLN A 304 13.44 -5.21 26.91
C GLN A 304 14.23 -6.49 26.59
N SER A 305 14.41 -6.82 25.31
CA SER A 305 15.19 -7.99 24.88
C SER A 305 16.67 -7.89 25.28
N VAL A 306 17.20 -6.66 25.36
CA VAL A 306 18.57 -6.39 25.83
C VAL A 306 18.67 -6.50 27.37
N TRP A 307 17.56 -6.43 28.10
CA TRP A 307 17.54 -6.33 29.57
C TRP A 307 16.90 -7.53 30.32
N GLY A 308 16.64 -8.70 29.71
CA GLY A 308 16.21 -9.89 30.46
C GLY A 308 16.55 -11.28 29.86
N PRO A 309 16.87 -12.32 30.67
CA PRO A 309 16.97 -12.38 32.14
C PRO A 309 18.43 -12.55 32.63
N GLY A 310 18.97 -11.48 33.23
CA GLY A 310 20.23 -11.47 33.99
C GLY A 310 20.06 -10.98 35.43
N LEU A 311 18.82 -10.92 35.96
CA LEU A 311 18.58 -10.63 37.36
C LEU A 311 18.72 -11.92 38.19
N ASN A 312 19.97 -12.26 38.52
CA ASN A 312 20.25 -13.09 39.69
C ASN A 312 19.82 -12.32 40.93
N ILE A 313 18.56 -12.47 41.33
CA ILE A 313 18.12 -12.10 42.67
C ILE A 313 18.87 -13.03 43.63
N ASN A 314 19.85 -12.48 44.34
CA ASN A 314 20.57 -13.19 45.38
C ASN A 314 19.60 -13.42 46.55
N PRO A 315 19.25 -14.67 46.92
CA PRO A 315 18.25 -14.96 47.95
C PRO A 315 18.80 -14.76 49.38
N LYS A 316 19.63 -13.75 49.61
CA LYS A 316 20.25 -13.47 50.92
C LYS A 316 19.92 -12.11 51.52
N ASP A 317 19.07 -11.31 50.87
CA ASP A 317 18.61 -10.02 51.41
C ASP A 317 17.19 -10.10 52.02
N GLU A 318 16.85 -11.24 52.63
CA GLU A 318 15.85 -11.30 53.69
C GLU A 318 16.56 -11.56 55.02
N LEU A 319 16.87 -10.49 55.75
CA LEU A 319 17.07 -10.47 57.22
C LEU A 319 16.83 -9.05 57.75
#